data_AF-A0AAD6K9T0-F1
#
_entry.id   AF-A0AAD6K9T0-F1
#
_cell.length_a   1.000
_cell.length_b   1.000
_cell.length_c   1.000
_cell.angle_alpha   90.00
_cell.angle_beta   90.00
_cell.angle_gamma   90.00
#
_symmetry.space_group_name_H-M   'P 1'
#
loop_
_entity.id
_entity.type
_entity.pdbx_description
1 polymer ?
#
loop_
_entity_poly.entity_id
_entity_poly.type
_entity_poly.pdbx_seq_one_letter_code
_entity_poly.pdbx_strand_id
1 'polypeptide(L)'
;MVRSIKNPKKAKRKNKKGDGSSSSSSVPSMPTKVWQPGVDNLEEGEELECDPTAYNCLHAFHIGWPCLSFDVVRDSLGLLRTDFPHTVYFVAGTQAENPDWNSIGIFKVSNVSGKRRELVPTKATTSDSDMDAENSDSDSDEDSEDEEEGGSAAPILQLRKVAHSGCVNRIRAMTQNPHICASWSDAGYVQIWDFSTHLNALAESETEVPRGGSSVF
;
A
#
# COMPACT_ATOMS: atom_id res chain seq x y z
N MET A 1 8.11 -8.47 -9.33
CA MET A 1 9.07 -7.75 -10.20
C MET A 1 9.01 -8.38 -11.57
N VAL A 2 9.06 -7.54 -12.59
CA VAL A 2 8.95 -7.94 -13.98
C VAL A 2 10.27 -7.70 -14.70
N ARG A 3 10.59 -8.55 -15.67
CA ARG A 3 11.84 -8.42 -16.44
C ARG A 3 11.69 -7.27 -17.44
N SER A 4 12.60 -6.30 -17.40
CA SER A 4 12.67 -5.20 -18.35
C SER A 4 14.04 -5.13 -19.02
N ILE A 5 14.07 -4.82 -20.31
CA ILE A 5 15.32 -4.72 -21.10
C ILE A 5 15.72 -3.25 -21.17
N LYS A 6 16.92 -2.93 -20.68
CA LYS A 6 17.49 -1.57 -20.57
C LYS A 6 17.55 -0.77 -21.88
N ASN A 7 17.42 -1.41 -23.05
CA ASN A 7 17.40 -0.76 -24.36
C ASN A 7 16.75 -1.65 -25.46
N PRO A 8 15.44 -1.55 -25.71
CA PRO A 8 14.78 -2.32 -26.78
C PRO A 8 15.36 -2.01 -28.18
N LYS A 9 15.96 -0.83 -28.36
CA LYS A 9 16.61 -0.40 -29.61
C LYS A 9 17.96 -1.09 -29.89
N LYS A 10 18.69 -1.54 -28.86
CA LYS A 10 19.98 -2.26 -29.03
C LYS A 10 19.76 -3.75 -29.31
N ALA A 11 18.74 -4.36 -28.72
CA ALA A 11 18.34 -5.74 -29.03
C ALA A 11 17.93 -5.89 -30.51
N LYS A 12 17.22 -4.89 -31.08
CA LYS A 12 16.87 -4.87 -32.52
C LYS A 12 18.08 -4.79 -33.47
N ARG A 13 19.22 -4.20 -33.07
CA ARG A 13 20.39 -4.09 -33.96
C ARG A 13 21.13 -5.41 -34.16
N LYS A 14 20.99 -6.40 -33.27
CA LYS A 14 21.55 -7.75 -33.48
C LYS A 14 20.74 -8.58 -34.47
N ASN A 15 19.45 -8.29 -34.63
CA ASN A 15 18.53 -9.08 -35.49
C ASN A 15 18.14 -8.41 -36.81
N LYS A 16 18.66 -7.21 -37.13
CA LYS A 16 18.30 -6.47 -38.35
C LYS A 16 19.50 -6.31 -39.29
N LYS A 17 19.90 -7.42 -39.91
CA LYS A 17 20.62 -7.44 -41.20
C LYS A 17 19.69 -8.13 -42.20
N GLY A 18 18.83 -7.36 -42.85
CA GLY A 18 17.83 -7.88 -43.79
C GLY A 18 16.72 -6.86 -44.07
N ASP A 19 17.01 -6.01 -45.05
CA ASP A 19 16.16 -5.17 -45.90
C ASP A 19 15.04 -4.26 -45.35
N GLY A 20 14.82 -3.16 -46.09
CA GLY A 20 14.01 -2.02 -45.70
C GLY A 20 12.51 -2.15 -45.98
N SER A 21 11.72 -1.58 -45.08
CA SER A 21 10.45 -0.91 -45.39
C SER A 21 9.98 -0.15 -44.14
N SER A 22 9.46 1.05 -44.37
CA SER A 22 8.87 1.98 -43.42
C SER A 22 7.54 1.43 -42.90
N SER A 23 7.42 1.20 -41.59
CA SER A 23 6.14 0.96 -40.92
C SER A 23 6.25 1.39 -39.45
N SER A 24 5.25 2.17 -39.02
CA SER A 24 5.04 2.71 -37.67
C SER A 24 5.18 1.62 -36.61
N SER A 25 6.23 1.70 -35.80
CA SER A 25 6.49 0.69 -34.76
C SER A 25 5.66 0.96 -33.52
N SER A 26 4.43 0.45 -33.49
CA SER A 26 3.82 0.03 -32.23
C SER A 26 4.75 -1.00 -31.59
N VAL A 27 5.11 -0.78 -30.34
CA VAL A 27 5.98 -1.69 -29.59
C VAL A 27 5.16 -2.96 -29.34
N PRO A 28 5.59 -4.15 -29.79
CA PRO A 28 4.88 -5.37 -29.42
C PRO A 28 5.01 -5.54 -27.91
N SER A 29 3.88 -5.42 -27.22
CA SER A 29 3.75 -5.72 -25.79
C SER A 29 4.06 -7.21 -25.60
N MET A 30 5.32 -7.52 -25.29
CA MET A 30 5.69 -8.89 -24.91
C MET A 30 5.01 -9.21 -23.56
N PRO A 31 4.49 -10.43 -23.38
CA PRO A 31 3.82 -10.80 -22.13
C PRO A 31 4.79 -10.63 -20.97
N THR A 32 4.38 -9.84 -19.98
CA THR A 32 5.17 -9.50 -18.81
C THR A 32 5.48 -10.76 -18.00
N LYS A 33 6.71 -11.27 -18.09
CA LYS A 33 7.13 -12.44 -17.31
C LYS A 33 7.53 -12.02 -15.90
N VAL A 34 6.79 -12.50 -14.90
CA VAL A 34 7.12 -12.33 -13.47
C VAL A 34 8.41 -13.09 -13.17
N TRP A 35 9.39 -12.39 -12.61
CA TRP A 35 10.68 -12.99 -12.26
C TRP A 35 10.57 -13.79 -10.96
N GLN A 36 11.11 -15.02 -10.96
CA GLN A 36 11.12 -15.92 -9.82
C GLN A 36 12.52 -16.10 -9.22
N PRO A 37 12.76 -15.69 -7.96
CA PRO A 37 14.05 -15.89 -7.31
C PRO A 37 14.47 -17.37 -7.31
N GLY A 38 15.68 -17.66 -7.75
CA GLY A 38 16.27 -19.02 -7.73
C GLY A 38 15.86 -19.94 -8.88
N VAL A 39 14.87 -19.58 -9.69
CA VAL A 39 14.48 -20.30 -10.92
C VAL A 39 14.98 -19.54 -12.15
N ASP A 40 14.84 -18.23 -12.12
CA ASP A 40 15.11 -17.34 -13.24
C ASP A 40 16.50 -16.67 -13.08
N ASN A 41 17.44 -16.99 -13.97
CA ASN A 41 18.69 -16.25 -14.07
C ASN A 41 18.45 -14.90 -14.78
N LEU A 42 19.10 -13.85 -14.25
CA LEU A 42 19.08 -12.52 -14.83
C LEU A 42 20.23 -12.41 -15.84
N GLU A 43 19.93 -12.15 -17.11
CA GLU A 43 20.97 -12.03 -18.14
C GLU A 43 21.69 -10.67 -18.09
N GLU A 44 22.90 -10.60 -18.66
CA GLU A 44 23.71 -9.38 -18.68
C GLU A 44 22.99 -8.25 -19.44
N GLY A 45 22.40 -7.30 -18.69
CA GLY A 45 21.63 -6.17 -19.23
C GLY A 45 20.12 -6.21 -18.97
N GLU A 46 19.61 -7.24 -18.29
CA GLU A 46 18.26 -7.28 -17.72
C GLU A 46 18.24 -6.60 -16.34
N GLU A 47 17.23 -5.76 -16.09
CA GLU A 47 16.96 -5.19 -14.76
C GLU A 47 15.57 -5.60 -14.30
N LEU A 48 15.43 -5.78 -12.98
CA LEU A 48 14.16 -6.09 -12.35
C LEU A 48 13.42 -4.78 -12.07
N GLU A 49 12.26 -4.62 -12.70
CA GLU A 49 11.40 -3.47 -12.45
C GLU A 49 10.29 -3.87 -11.47
N CYS A 50 9.99 -2.97 -10.53
CA CYS A 50 8.86 -3.17 -9.64
C CYS A 50 7.58 -2.97 -10.46
N ASP A 51 6.72 -3.98 -10.49
CA ASP A 51 5.43 -3.87 -11.15
C ASP A 51 4.41 -3.31 -10.15
N PRO A 52 3.98 -2.04 -10.29
CA PRO A 52 3.03 -1.42 -9.36
C PRO A 52 1.64 -2.07 -9.45
N THR A 53 1.34 -2.80 -10.54
CA THR A 53 0.07 -3.52 -10.65
C THR A 53 0.01 -4.72 -9.71
N ALA A 54 1.12 -5.17 -9.12
CA ALA A 54 1.10 -6.27 -8.16
C ALA A 54 0.30 -5.94 -6.88
N TYR A 55 0.10 -4.66 -6.56
CA TYR A 55 -0.58 -4.21 -5.34
C TYR A 55 -1.92 -3.54 -5.68
N ASN A 56 -2.94 -3.81 -4.88
CA ASN A 56 -4.20 -3.06 -4.96
C ASN A 56 -4.04 -1.66 -4.34
N CYS A 57 -3.21 -1.54 -3.30
CA CYS A 57 -2.92 -0.30 -2.61
C CYS A 57 -1.46 -0.34 -2.13
N LEU A 58 -0.66 0.65 -2.51
CA LEU A 58 0.73 0.80 -2.09
C LEU A 58 1.01 2.27 -1.81
N HIS A 59 1.24 2.60 -0.54
CA HIS A 59 1.60 3.95 -0.10
C HIS A 59 2.85 3.90 0.75
N ALA A 60 3.76 4.84 0.50
CA ALA A 60 5.01 4.98 1.24
C ALA A 60 4.94 6.20 2.14
N PHE A 61 5.34 6.03 3.39
CA PHE A 61 5.38 7.10 4.38
C PHE A 61 6.78 7.19 5.00
N HIS A 62 7.19 8.40 5.40
CA HIS A 62 8.43 8.64 6.12
C HIS A 62 8.10 9.08 7.55
N ILE A 63 8.52 8.28 8.53
CA ILE A 63 8.16 8.45 9.95
C ILE A 63 9.35 8.89 10.83
N GLY A 64 10.50 9.17 10.22
CA GLY A 64 11.72 9.62 10.88
C GLY A 64 12.57 8.44 11.33
N TRP A 65 12.44 8.03 12.59
CA TRP A 65 13.19 6.91 13.15
C TRP A 65 12.62 5.57 12.69
N PRO A 66 13.48 4.54 12.51
CA PRO A 66 13.01 3.20 12.19
C PRO A 66 12.16 2.66 13.34
N CYS A 67 11.17 1.83 13.00
CA CYS A 67 10.32 1.16 13.97
C CYS A 67 10.56 -0.35 13.93
N LEU A 68 10.92 -0.94 15.06
CA LEU A 68 11.11 -2.39 15.19
C LEU A 68 9.78 -3.15 15.16
N SER A 69 8.72 -2.50 15.62
CA SER A 69 7.39 -3.09 15.68
C SER A 69 6.32 -2.06 15.42
N PHE A 70 5.23 -2.53 14.82
CA PHE A 70 3.98 -1.81 14.69
C PHE A 70 2.82 -2.79 14.95
N ASP A 71 1.68 -2.25 15.34
CA ASP A 71 0.45 -3.02 15.50
C ASP A 71 -0.75 -2.20 15.02
N VAL A 72 -1.71 -2.87 14.40
CA VAL A 72 -2.92 -2.22 13.88
C VAL A 72 -3.92 -2.06 15.03
N VAL A 73 -4.36 -0.82 15.24
CA VAL A 73 -5.38 -0.49 16.24
C VAL A 73 -6.75 -0.71 15.61
N ARG A 74 -7.61 -1.47 16.30
CA ARG A 74 -8.98 -1.68 15.83
C ARG A 74 -9.77 -0.40 15.95
N ASP A 75 -10.40 0.00 14.86
CA ASP A 75 -11.33 1.12 14.83
C ASP A 75 -12.80 0.66 14.94
N SER A 76 -13.69 1.64 15.09
CA SER A 76 -15.14 1.46 15.17
C SER A 76 -15.87 1.92 13.90
N LEU A 77 -15.15 2.08 12.78
CA LEU A 77 -15.67 2.64 11.51
C LEU A 77 -16.51 1.66 10.68
N GLY A 78 -16.91 0.52 11.25
CA GLY A 78 -17.72 -0.50 10.60
C GLY A 78 -16.98 -1.82 10.35
N LEU A 79 -17.76 -2.90 10.26
CA LEU A 79 -17.25 -4.24 9.96
C LEU A 79 -17.15 -4.44 8.44
N LEU A 80 -16.13 -5.18 8.00
CA LEU A 80 -15.96 -5.62 6.60
C LEU A 80 -15.88 -4.47 5.57
N ARG A 81 -15.02 -3.49 5.83
CA ARG A 81 -14.73 -2.42 4.85
C ARG A 81 -13.88 -2.98 3.70
N THR A 82 -14.51 -3.29 2.57
CA THR A 82 -13.85 -3.77 1.34
C THR A 82 -13.62 -2.67 0.31
N ASP A 83 -14.39 -1.59 0.41
CA ASP A 83 -14.36 -0.49 -0.56
C ASP A 83 -13.47 0.66 -0.09
N PHE A 84 -12.82 1.30 -1.06
CA PHE A 84 -12.04 2.51 -0.85
C PHE A 84 -12.97 3.74 -0.69
N PRO A 85 -12.53 4.79 0.04
CA PRO A 85 -11.24 4.92 0.71
C PRO A 85 -11.17 4.20 2.07
N HIS A 86 -10.00 3.66 2.41
CA HIS A 86 -9.76 3.09 3.73
C HIS A 86 -9.17 4.11 4.70
N THR A 87 -9.50 3.91 5.97
CA THR A 87 -8.87 4.60 7.11
C THR A 87 -8.32 3.54 8.05
N VAL A 88 -7.06 3.68 8.45
CA VAL A 88 -6.34 2.72 9.29
C VAL A 88 -5.68 3.47 10.45
N TYR A 89 -5.83 2.90 11.64
CA TYR A 89 -5.11 3.35 12.84
C TYR A 89 -4.05 2.31 13.19
N PHE A 90 -2.87 2.76 13.54
CA PHE A 90 -1.81 1.87 14.00
C PHE A 90 -0.89 2.58 15.00
N VAL A 91 -0.20 1.78 15.79
CA VAL A 91 0.84 2.24 16.71
C VAL A 91 2.17 1.66 16.30
N ALA A 92 3.24 2.43 16.42
CA ALA A 92 4.60 1.95 16.18
C ALA A 92 5.55 2.52 17.20
N GLY A 93 6.56 1.73 17.57
CA GLY A 93 7.60 2.14 18.50
C GLY A 93 8.91 2.41 17.76
N THR A 94 9.56 3.55 18.03
CA THR A 94 10.81 3.90 17.38
C THR A 94 12.02 3.21 18.01
N GLN A 95 13.10 3.15 17.23
CA GLN A 95 14.45 2.81 17.66
C GLN A 95 15.39 3.95 17.26
N ALA A 96 15.72 4.80 18.23
CA ALA A 96 16.70 5.87 18.11
C ALA A 96 18.04 5.44 18.72
N GLU A 97 19.10 6.18 18.38
CA GLU A 97 20.44 5.96 18.94
C GLU A 97 20.49 6.24 20.45
N ASN A 98 19.84 7.31 20.88
CA ASN A 98 19.74 7.68 22.28
C ASN A 98 18.44 7.16 22.91
N PRO A 99 18.48 6.59 24.14
CA PRO A 99 17.30 6.10 24.83
C PRO A 99 16.17 7.13 24.97
N ASP A 100 16.52 8.39 25.21
CA ASP A 100 15.59 9.49 25.46
C ASP A 100 14.88 10.02 24.21
N TRP A 101 15.37 9.67 23.02
CA TRP A 101 14.78 10.11 21.75
C TRP A 101 13.73 9.13 21.22
N ASN A 102 13.52 8.03 21.95
CA ASN A 102 12.51 7.06 21.57
C ASN A 102 11.11 7.58 21.89
N SER A 103 10.19 7.21 21.02
CA SER A 103 8.78 7.57 21.15
C SER A 103 7.89 6.45 20.61
N ILE A 104 6.69 6.39 21.15
CA ILE A 104 5.59 5.63 20.58
C ILE A 104 4.81 6.59 19.68
N GLY A 105 4.74 6.26 18.39
CA GLY A 105 3.91 6.96 17.43
C GLY A 105 2.53 6.32 17.36
N ILE A 106 1.48 7.13 17.54
CA ILE A 106 0.10 6.79 17.22
C ILE A 106 -0.23 7.45 15.88
N PHE A 107 -0.62 6.62 14.91
CA PHE A 107 -0.84 7.02 13.53
C PHE A 107 -2.29 6.82 13.14
N LYS A 108 -2.81 7.79 12.38
CA LYS A 108 -4.04 7.67 11.60
C LYS A 108 -3.70 7.92 10.15
N VAL A 109 -3.96 6.94 9.29
CA VAL A 109 -3.89 7.10 7.84
C VAL A 109 -5.31 7.13 7.33
N SER A 110 -5.70 8.24 6.72
CA SER A 110 -7.03 8.43 6.14
C SER A 110 -6.91 8.59 4.63
N ASN A 111 -8.04 8.38 3.94
CA ASN A 111 -8.15 8.54 2.50
C ASN A 111 -7.16 7.65 1.71
N VAL A 112 -6.99 6.41 2.16
CA VAL A 112 -6.18 5.42 1.45
C VAL A 112 -6.94 4.96 0.22
N SER A 113 -6.51 5.38 -0.95
CA SER A 113 -7.06 4.97 -2.25
C SER A 113 -6.31 3.75 -2.80
N GLY A 114 -6.98 2.99 -3.68
CA GLY A 114 -6.39 1.86 -4.37
C GLY A 114 -7.22 1.39 -5.55
N LYS A 115 -6.69 0.40 -6.27
CA LYS A 115 -7.36 -0.22 -7.42
C LYS A 115 -8.32 -1.30 -6.92
N ARG A 116 -9.59 -1.19 -7.32
CA ARG A 116 -10.57 -2.26 -7.13
C ARG A 116 -10.17 -3.42 -8.05
N ARG A 117 -9.89 -4.58 -7.47
CA ARG A 117 -9.79 -5.84 -8.22
C ARG A 117 -11.02 -6.66 -7.92
N GLU A 118 -11.69 -7.11 -8.96
CA GLU A 118 -12.74 -8.11 -8.85
C GLU A 118 -12.15 -9.38 -8.23
N LEU A 119 -12.77 -9.87 -7.15
CA LEU A 119 -12.18 -10.90 -6.29
C LEU A 119 -12.20 -12.31 -6.91
N VAL A 120 -12.74 -12.48 -8.12
CA VAL A 120 -12.76 -13.74 -8.85
C VAL A 120 -12.77 -13.41 -10.35
N PRO A 121 -11.85 -13.95 -11.19
CA PRO A 121 -12.14 -14.03 -12.61
C PRO A 121 -13.32 -14.98 -12.73
N THR A 122 -14.51 -14.48 -13.03
CA THR A 122 -15.64 -15.30 -13.46
C THR A 122 -15.11 -16.18 -14.57
N LYS A 123 -15.00 -17.49 -14.31
CA LYS A 123 -14.60 -18.47 -15.30
C LYS A 123 -15.47 -18.22 -16.53
N ALA A 124 -14.83 -17.87 -17.65
CA ALA A 124 -15.43 -18.00 -18.96
C ALA A 124 -15.74 -19.50 -19.15
N THR A 125 -16.93 -19.92 -18.74
CA THR A 125 -17.50 -21.21 -19.11
C THR A 125 -18.04 -21.06 -20.51
N THR A 126 -17.17 -21.29 -21.49
CA THR A 126 -17.57 -21.61 -22.86
C THR A 126 -18.29 -22.95 -22.87
N SER A 127 -19.59 -22.93 -23.20
CA SER A 127 -20.48 -24.00 -23.75
C SER A 127 -20.51 -25.35 -23.01
N ASP A 128 -21.63 -25.88 -22.52
CA ASP A 128 -22.91 -26.11 -23.22
C ASP A 128 -24.00 -26.59 -22.22
N SER A 129 -25.27 -26.42 -22.58
CA SER A 129 -26.53 -26.96 -21.98
C SER A 129 -27.17 -26.33 -20.72
N ASP A 130 -28.21 -25.51 -20.98
CA ASP A 130 -29.56 -25.46 -20.39
C ASP A 130 -29.78 -25.50 -18.85
N MET A 131 -30.20 -24.36 -18.28
CA MET A 131 -31.52 -24.09 -17.66
C MET A 131 -31.47 -23.07 -16.51
N ASP A 132 -32.33 -22.04 -16.65
CA ASP A 132 -33.00 -21.21 -15.62
C ASP A 132 -32.24 -20.71 -14.39
N ALA A 133 -31.89 -19.42 -14.43
CA ALA A 133 -32.14 -18.50 -13.31
C ALA A 133 -32.12 -17.05 -13.78
N GLU A 134 -33.32 -16.51 -13.97
CA GLU A 134 -33.64 -15.09 -14.03
C GLU A 134 -32.91 -14.31 -12.92
N ASN A 135 -31.93 -13.48 -13.29
CA ASN A 135 -31.63 -12.28 -12.53
C ASN A 135 -31.16 -11.20 -13.51
N SER A 136 -32.14 -10.42 -13.96
CA SER A 136 -31.96 -9.17 -14.67
C SER A 136 -31.41 -8.14 -13.68
N ASP A 137 -30.11 -7.88 -13.70
CA ASP A 137 -29.61 -6.54 -13.43
C ASP A 137 -28.75 -6.11 -14.62
N SER A 138 -29.37 -5.30 -15.44
CA SER A 138 -28.82 -4.65 -16.61
C SER A 138 -28.00 -3.45 -16.15
N ASP A 139 -26.80 -3.68 -15.64
CA ASP A 139 -25.83 -2.59 -15.48
C ASP A 139 -25.08 -2.43 -16.80
N SER A 140 -25.46 -1.38 -17.52
CA SER A 140 -24.86 -0.98 -18.80
C SER A 140 -23.35 -0.79 -18.62
N ASP A 141 -22.59 -1.56 -19.40
CA ASP A 141 -21.17 -1.35 -19.67
C ASP A 141 -20.99 0.02 -20.35
N GLU A 142 -20.85 1.07 -19.54
CA GLU A 142 -20.10 2.25 -19.98
C GLU A 142 -18.62 1.96 -19.74
N ASP A 143 -17.97 1.43 -20.78
CA ASP A 143 -16.53 1.56 -21.04
C ASP A 143 -16.19 3.05 -21.03
N SER A 144 -16.05 3.61 -19.83
CA SER A 144 -15.39 4.89 -19.63
C SER A 144 -13.90 4.60 -19.65
N GLU A 145 -13.32 4.76 -20.85
CA GLU A 145 -11.91 5.04 -21.06
C GLU A 145 -11.51 6.36 -20.37
N ASP A 146 -11.72 6.47 -19.07
CA ASP A 146 -11.18 7.57 -18.30
C ASP A 146 -9.77 7.19 -17.87
N GLU A 147 -8.85 7.36 -18.82
CA GLU A 147 -7.49 7.82 -18.52
C GLU A 147 -7.55 9.22 -17.88
N GLU A 148 -8.30 9.39 -16.78
CA GLU A 148 -8.17 10.54 -15.91
C GLU A 148 -7.04 10.25 -14.91
N GLU A 149 -5.86 10.72 -15.30
CA GLU A 149 -4.88 11.27 -14.38
C GLU A 149 -5.56 12.38 -13.53
N GLY A 150 -6.40 12.00 -12.55
CA GLY A 150 -7.36 12.92 -11.96
C GLY A 150 -7.97 12.47 -10.63
N GLY A 151 -7.23 12.66 -9.52
CA GLY A 151 -7.89 13.01 -8.25
C GLY A 151 -8.15 11.92 -7.21
N SER A 152 -7.47 10.76 -7.23
CA SER A 152 -7.39 9.99 -5.98
C SER A 152 -6.55 10.80 -4.97
N ALA A 153 -7.24 11.50 -4.05
CA ALA A 153 -6.57 12.36 -3.09
C ALA A 153 -5.50 11.57 -2.33
N ALA A 154 -4.31 12.17 -2.15
CA ALA A 154 -3.19 11.50 -1.49
C ALA A 154 -3.59 11.03 -0.08
N PRO A 155 -3.08 9.88 0.39
CA PRO A 155 -3.35 9.43 1.75
C PRO A 155 -2.80 10.46 2.75
N ILE A 156 -3.59 10.76 3.77
CA ILE A 156 -3.22 11.73 4.80
C ILE A 156 -2.75 10.95 6.02
N LEU A 157 -1.48 11.12 6.38
CA LEU A 157 -0.87 10.57 7.59
C LEU A 157 -0.90 11.62 8.71
N GLN A 158 -1.61 11.34 9.78
CA GLN A 158 -1.58 12.10 11.02
C GLN A 158 -0.83 11.32 12.10
N LEU A 159 0.03 12.01 12.86
CA LEU A 159 0.94 11.40 13.83
C LEU A 159 0.91 12.15 15.16
N ARG A 160 0.75 11.40 16.25
CA ARG A 160 1.00 11.86 17.62
C ARG A 160 2.12 11.02 18.23
N LYS A 161 3.11 11.67 18.83
CA LYS A 161 4.25 11.01 19.46
C LYS A 161 4.15 11.12 20.98
N VAL A 162 4.44 10.04 21.68
CA VAL A 162 4.56 9.98 23.14
C VAL A 162 5.98 9.56 23.48
N ALA A 163 6.68 10.33 24.31
CA ALA A 163 8.05 10.02 24.71
C ALA A 163 8.10 8.67 25.46
N HIS A 164 9.11 7.86 25.13
CA HIS A 164 9.30 6.54 25.72
C HIS A 164 10.77 6.37 26.09
N SER A 165 11.04 5.93 27.32
CA SER A 165 12.41 5.68 27.78
C SER A 165 12.92 4.34 27.23
N GLY A 166 13.93 4.39 26.36
CA GLY A 166 14.53 3.20 25.76
C GLY A 166 13.85 2.75 24.48
N CYS A 167 14.50 1.84 23.74
CA CYS A 167 14.03 1.38 22.44
C CYS A 167 12.77 0.51 22.58
N VAL A 168 11.77 0.72 21.71
CA VAL A 168 10.54 -0.07 21.75
C VAL A 168 10.69 -1.32 20.88
N ASN A 169 11.01 -2.45 21.50
CA ASN A 169 11.21 -3.73 20.83
C ASN A 169 9.91 -4.30 20.27
N ARG A 170 8.83 -4.20 21.05
CA ARG A 170 7.50 -4.71 20.68
C ARG A 170 6.42 -3.84 21.26
N ILE A 171 5.46 -3.44 20.41
CA ILE A 171 4.21 -2.81 20.82
C ILE A 171 3.03 -3.67 20.40
N ARG A 172 2.00 -3.76 21.24
CA ARG A 172 0.73 -4.44 20.95
C ARG A 172 -0.45 -3.66 21.49
N ALA A 173 -1.50 -3.53 20.68
CA ALA A 173 -2.78 -2.99 21.09
C ALA A 173 -3.68 -4.11 21.64
N MET A 174 -4.43 -3.84 22.69
CA MET A 174 -5.40 -4.78 23.23
C MET A 174 -6.60 -4.90 22.27
N THR A 175 -7.06 -6.13 22.03
CA THR A 175 -8.13 -6.39 21.04
C THR A 175 -9.52 -6.00 21.53
N GLN A 176 -9.76 -6.05 22.85
CA GLN A 176 -11.01 -5.65 23.49
C GLN A 176 -11.10 -4.13 23.67
N ASN A 177 -10.00 -3.51 24.10
CA ASN A 177 -9.89 -2.08 24.38
C ASN A 177 -8.71 -1.49 23.60
N PRO A 178 -8.91 -1.05 22.34
CA PRO A 178 -7.82 -0.67 21.44
C PRO A 178 -6.99 0.54 21.88
N HIS A 179 -7.52 1.34 22.81
CA HIS A 179 -6.81 2.46 23.42
C HIS A 179 -5.69 2.01 24.38
N ILE A 180 -5.75 0.78 24.89
CA ILE A 180 -4.72 0.23 25.77
C ILE A 180 -3.66 -0.46 24.93
N CYS A 181 -2.42 -0.01 25.05
CA CYS A 181 -1.27 -0.59 24.37
C CYS A 181 -0.18 -1.00 25.35
N ALA A 182 0.48 -2.13 25.10
CA ALA A 182 1.63 -2.57 25.87
C ALA A 182 2.92 -2.41 25.06
N SER A 183 3.96 -1.82 25.64
CA SER A 183 5.29 -1.73 25.06
C SER A 183 6.30 -2.56 25.85
N TRP A 184 7.20 -3.24 25.15
CA TRP A 184 8.38 -3.87 25.73
C TRP A 184 9.62 -3.07 25.30
N SER A 185 10.32 -2.53 26.30
CA SER A 185 11.56 -1.76 26.16
C SER A 185 12.83 -2.61 26.21
N ASP A 186 13.94 -2.06 25.72
CA ASP A 186 15.31 -2.59 25.95
C ASP A 186 15.73 -2.57 27.43
N ALA A 187 15.17 -1.67 28.24
CA ALA A 187 15.38 -1.58 29.68
C ALA A 187 14.83 -2.79 30.46
N GLY A 188 14.15 -3.72 29.79
CA GLY A 188 13.62 -4.95 30.40
C GLY A 188 12.27 -4.76 31.10
N TYR A 189 11.67 -3.57 31.01
CA TYR A 189 10.35 -3.29 31.56
C TYR A 189 9.27 -3.36 30.48
N VAL A 190 8.11 -3.87 30.88
CA VAL A 190 6.86 -3.81 30.10
C VAL A 190 6.00 -2.69 30.67
N GLN A 191 5.62 -1.74 29.82
CA GLN A 191 4.79 -0.60 30.19
C GLN A 191 3.43 -0.74 29.51
N ILE A 192 2.37 -0.35 30.24
CA ILE A 192 1.00 -0.32 29.72
C ILE A 192 0.61 1.15 29.60
N TRP A 193 0.09 1.50 28.43
CA TRP A 193 -0.25 2.86 28.03
C TRP A 193 -1.74 2.96 27.76
N ASP A 194 -2.33 4.07 28.16
CA ASP A 194 -3.66 4.49 27.72
C ASP A 194 -3.50 5.63 26.70
N PHE A 195 -3.78 5.33 25.44
CA PHE A 195 -3.72 6.29 24.34
C PHE A 195 -5.09 6.86 23.95
N SER A 196 -6.12 6.71 24.79
CA SER A 196 -7.49 7.20 24.51
C SER A 196 -7.50 8.66 24.06
N THR A 197 -6.82 9.54 24.80
CA THR A 197 -6.75 10.97 24.48
C THR A 197 -6.11 11.24 23.12
N HIS A 198 -5.07 10.49 22.77
CA HIS A 198 -4.37 10.65 21.50
C HIS A 198 -5.18 10.13 20.32
N LEU A 199 -5.86 8.99 20.48
CA LEU A 199 -6.73 8.41 19.47
C LEU A 199 -7.96 9.30 19.22
N ASN A 200 -8.59 9.82 20.28
CA ASN A 200 -9.72 10.73 20.14
C ASN A 200 -9.31 12.03 19.44
N ALA A 201 -8.16 12.61 19.79
CA ALA A 201 -7.65 13.81 19.11
C ALA A 201 -7.34 13.56 17.63
N LEU A 202 -6.88 12.36 17.26
CA LEU A 202 -6.67 11.97 15.86
C LEU A 202 -7.99 11.71 15.12
N ALA A 203 -9.02 11.23 15.83
CA ALA A 203 -10.35 11.08 15.26
C ALA A 203 -10.97 12.45 14.94
N GLU A 204 -10.85 13.42 15.85
CA GLU A 204 -11.40 14.78 15.71
C GLU A 204 -10.67 15.61 14.64
N SER A 205 -9.36 15.43 14.47
CA SER A 205 -8.53 16.19 13.51
C SER A 205 -8.86 15.94 12.03
N GLU A 206 -9.86 15.12 11.72
CA GLU A 206 -10.41 14.98 10.36
C GLU A 206 -11.28 16.18 9.96
N THR A 207 -11.81 16.92 10.95
CA THR A 207 -12.64 18.12 10.71
C THR A 207 -11.81 19.37 10.40
N GLU A 208 -10.52 19.36 10.74
CA GLU A 208 -9.57 20.43 10.47
C GLU A 208 -8.56 19.98 9.42
N VAL A 209 -8.96 19.92 8.14
CA VAL A 209 -7.99 19.83 7.04
C VAL A 209 -7.62 21.26 6.63
N PRO A 210 -6.47 21.81 7.07
CA PRO A 210 -5.90 22.95 6.37
C PRO A 210 -5.38 22.44 5.03
N ARG A 211 -5.93 22.98 3.94
CA ARG A 211 -5.32 22.86 2.61
C ARG A 211 -3.91 23.42 2.68
N GLY A 212 -2.92 22.54 2.65
CA GLY A 212 -1.52 22.87 2.37
C GLY A 212 -0.75 23.46 3.56
N GLY A 213 0.30 22.74 3.97
CA GLY A 213 1.31 23.28 4.86
C GLY A 213 2.12 22.18 5.54
N SER A 214 3.19 21.74 4.88
CA SER A 214 4.26 21.00 5.53
C SER A 214 4.86 21.86 6.64
N SER A 215 4.51 21.63 7.90
CA SER A 215 5.26 22.21 9.03
C SER A 215 6.31 21.19 9.47
N VAL A 216 7.51 21.36 8.91
CA VAL A 216 8.75 20.84 9.49
C VAL A 216 9.11 21.78 10.62
N PHE A 217 9.03 21.33 11.88
CA PHE A 217 9.92 21.69 12.99
C PHE A 217 9.90 20.57 14.03
#